data_AF-A0A1Q8TBR5-F1
#
_entry.id   AF-A0A1Q8TBR5-F1
#
_cell.length_a   1.000
_cell.length_b   1.000
_cell.length_c   1.000
_cell.angle_alpha   90.00
_cell.angle_beta   90.00
_cell.angle_gamma   90.00
#
_symmetry.space_group_name_H-M   'P 1'
#
loop_
_entity.id
_entity.type
_entity.pdbx_description
1 polymer ?
#
loop_
_entity_poly.entity_id
_entity_poly.type
_entity_poly.pdbx_seq_one_letter_code
_entity_poly.pdbx_strand_id
1 'polypeptide(L)' 'MTHVQIAGLVSAILGTIGTVILFLASYALQSFVGGVLGSEEVNKHNEDIRVNNANRIRFQRVGLAFLCGSFCVQAVAVFL' A
#
# COMPACT_ATOMS: atom_id res chain seq x y z
N MET A 1 -12.08 -21.34 -20.62
CA MET A 1 -12.20 -21.00 -19.19
C MET A 1 -13.61 -20.50 -18.94
N THR A 2 -14.25 -20.92 -17.85
CA THR A 2 -15.56 -20.36 -17.44
C THR A 2 -15.37 -18.94 -16.87
N HIS A 3 -16.44 -18.14 -16.84
CA HIS A 3 -16.40 -16.77 -16.27
C HIS A 3 -15.85 -16.75 -14.83
N VAL A 4 -16.20 -17.77 -14.04
CA VAL A 4 -15.69 -17.99 -12.67
C VAL A 4 -14.18 -18.21 -12.65
N GLN A 5 -13.64 -19.01 -13.57
CA GLN A 5 -12.19 -19.26 -13.64
C GLN A 5 -11.41 -18.00 -14.02
N ILE A 6 -11.97 -17.15 -14.89
CA ILE A 6 -11.36 -15.87 -15.25
C ILE A 6 -11.37 -14.92 -14.06
N ALA A 7 -12.51 -14.80 -13.36
CA ALA A 7 -12.62 -13.95 -12.18
C ALA A 7 -11.68 -14.41 -11.05
N GLY A 8 -11.54 -15.73 -10.84
CA GLY A 8 -10.60 -16.31 -9.89
C GLY A 8 -9.14 -15.96 -10.23
N LEU A 9 -8.75 -16.08 -11.50
CA LEU A 9 -7.40 -15.72 -11.95
C LEU A 9 -7.12 -14.21 -11.77
N VAL A 10 -8.06 -13.35 -12.17
CA VAL A 10 -7.92 -11.89 -12.04
C VAL A 10 -7.79 -11.48 -10.58
N SER A 11 -8.64 -12.06 -9.70
CA SER A 11 -8.55 -11.79 -8.27
C SER A 11 -7.21 -12.24 -7.68
N ALA A 12 -6.72 -13.44 -8.03
CA ALA A 12 -5.43 -13.93 -7.54
C ALA A 12 -4.27 -13.02 -7.97
N ILE A 13 -4.29 -12.51 -9.21
CA ILE A 13 -3.28 -11.57 -9.70
C ILE A 13 -3.36 -10.25 -8.93
N LEU A 14 -4.54 -9.66 -8.78
CA LEU A 14 -4.73 -8.41 -8.03
C LEU A 14 -4.31 -8.55 -6.56
N GLY A 15 -4.70 -9.65 -5.92
CA GLY A 15 -4.34 -9.94 -4.53
C GLY A 15 -2.83 -10.13 -4.35
N THR A 16 -2.17 -10.82 -5.29
CA THR A 16 -0.71 -10.99 -5.29
C THR A 16 0.00 -9.66 -5.45
N ILE A 17 -0.41 -8.83 -6.41
CA ILE A 17 0.17 -7.50 -6.63
C ILE A 17 -0.01 -6.63 -5.38
N GLY A 18 -1.22 -6.59 -4.81
CA GLY A 18 -1.51 -5.83 -3.60
C GLY A 18 -0.65 -6.27 -2.42
N THR A 19 -0.51 -7.58 -2.22
CA THR A 19 0.32 -8.16 -1.15
C THR A 19 1.80 -7.84 -1.33
N VAL A 20 2.34 -7.93 -2.55
CA VAL A 20 3.74 -7.58 -2.83
C VAL A 20 4.00 -6.10 -2.56
N ILE A 21 3.11 -5.21 -3.00
CA ILE A 21 3.24 -3.77 -2.75
C ILE A 21 3.21 -3.48 -1.25
N LEU A 22 2.28 -4.09 -0.50
CA LEU A 22 2.21 -3.93 0.95
C LEU A 22 3.44 -4.50 1.65
N PHE A 23 3.93 -5.66 1.22
CA PHE A 23 5.14 -6.27 1.79
C PHE A 23 6.35 -5.35 1.63
N LEU A 24 6.56 -4.79 0.43
CA LEU A 24 7.66 -3.85 0.16
C LEU A 24 7.47 -2.51 0.89
N ALA A 25 6.22 -2.09 1.13
CA ALA A 25 5.89 -0.86 1.85
C ALA A 25 5.60 -1.07 3.35
N SER A 26 5.86 -2.27 3.89
CA SER A 26 5.45 -2.67 5.25
C SER A 26 6.26 -2.03 6.37
N TYR A 27 7.43 -1.47 6.05
CA TYR A 27 8.29 -0.81 7.03
C TYR A 27 7.55 0.31 7.76
N ALA A 28 7.64 0.29 9.09
CA ALA A 28 7.07 1.32 9.95
C ALA A 28 7.51 2.72 9.50
N LEU A 29 6.60 3.70 9.63
CA LEU A 29 6.89 5.09 9.33
C LEU A 29 8.02 5.57 10.24
N GLN A 30 8.98 6.29 9.67
CA GLN A 30 10.08 6.87 10.43
C GLN A 30 9.51 7.94 11.37
N SER A 31 9.88 7.89 12.65
CA SER A 31 9.52 8.94 13.61
C SER A 31 10.29 10.22 13.31
N PHE A 32 9.64 11.37 13.45
CA PHE A 32 10.32 12.67 13.40
C PHE A 32 11.31 12.80 14.55
N VAL A 33 12.46 13.41 14.28
CA VAL A 33 13.52 13.64 15.26
C VAL A 33 13.39 15.08 15.77
N GLY A 34 13.04 15.26 17.04
CA GLY A 34 12.98 16.58 17.69
C GLY A 34 11.63 17.32 17.57
N GLY A 35 11.42 18.29 18.48
CA GLY A 35 10.25 19.19 18.48
C GLY A 35 10.45 20.46 17.65
N VAL A 36 9.41 21.30 17.58
CA VAL A 36 9.25 22.50 16.71
C VAL A 36 10.42 23.53 16.75
N LEU A 37 11.34 23.41 17.71
CA LEU A 37 12.49 24.30 17.93
C LEU A 37 13.84 23.60 17.71
N GLY A 38 13.90 22.64 16.78
CA GLY A 38 15.16 22.00 16.36
C GLY A 38 16.06 22.95 15.55
N SER A 39 17.36 22.62 15.49
CA SER A 39 18.30 23.31 14.60
C SER A 39 17.87 23.16 13.13
N GLU A 40 18.41 24.00 12.24
CA GLU A 40 18.08 23.98 10.81
C GLU A 40 18.36 22.61 10.16
N GLU A 41 19.38 21.89 10.63
CA GLU A 41 19.68 20.51 10.22
C GLU A 41 18.59 19.51 10.64
N VAL A 42 18.06 19.65 11.85
CA VAL A 42 16.97 18.80 12.36
C VAL A 42 15.69 19.04 11.56
N ASN A 43 15.42 20.29 11.19
CA ASN A 43 14.26 20.63 10.37
C ASN A 43 14.37 20.04 8.96
N LYS A 44 15.54 20.13 8.31
CA LYS A 44 15.78 19.48 7.00
C LYS A 44 15.62 17.96 7.08
N HIS A 45 16.18 17.34 8.11
CA HIS A 45 16.03 15.89 8.31
C HIS A 45 14.56 15.47 8.50
N ASN A 46 13.78 16.28 9.23
CA ASN A 46 12.35 16.04 9.39
C ASN A 46 11.56 16.22 8.08
N GLU A 47 11.94 17.15 7.22
CA GLU A 47 11.35 17.26 5.87
C GLU A 47 11.62 16.01 5.03
N ASP A 48 12.85 15.48 5.05
CA ASP A 48 13.19 14.24 4.35
C ASP A 48 12.37 13.04 4.87
N ILE A 49 12.24 12.92 6.20
CA ILE A 49 11.39 11.91 6.84
C ILE A 49 9.93 12.06 6.37
N ARG A 50 9.42 13.29 6.31
CA ARG A 50 8.04 13.57 5.87
C ARG A 50 7.81 13.09 4.44
N VAL A 51 8.71 13.41 3.52
CA VAL A 51 8.61 13.03 2.10
C VAL A 51 8.66 11.50 1.96
N ASN A 52 9.60 10.85 2.65
CA ASN A 52 9.74 9.39 2.62
C ASN A 52 8.52 8.68 3.18
N ASN A 53 8.00 9.14 4.32
CA ASN A 53 6.78 8.61 4.92
C ASN A 53 5.55 8.82 4.02
N ALA A 54 5.42 9.98 3.38
CA ALA A 54 4.32 10.25 2.46
C ALA A 54 4.34 9.27 1.26
N ASN A 55 5.52 8.98 0.72
CA ASN A 55 5.66 7.99 -0.35
C ASN A 55 5.32 6.57 0.14
N ARG A 56 5.77 6.17 1.33
CA ARG A 56 5.38 4.88 1.94
C ARG A 56 3.87 4.75 2.11
N ILE A 57 3.20 5.78 2.62
CA ILE A 57 1.73 5.81 2.78
C ILE A 57 1.05 5.67 1.41
N ARG A 58 1.56 6.32 0.36
CA ARG A 58 1.00 6.17 -1.00
C ARG A 58 1.08 4.72 -1.47
N PHE A 59 2.24 4.06 -1.34
CA PHE A 59 2.37 2.65 -1.71
C PHE A 59 1.47 1.74 -0.88
N GLN A 60 1.36 1.97 0.43
CA GLN A 60 0.45 1.23 1.29
C GLN A 60 -1.01 1.35 0.81
N ARG A 61 -1.46 2.56 0.46
CA ARG A 61 -2.80 2.80 -0.09
C ARG A 61 -3.02 2.08 -1.42
N VAL A 62 -2.03 2.09 -2.31
CA VAL A 62 -2.10 1.38 -3.59
C VAL A 62 -2.21 -0.12 -3.34
N GLY A 63 -1.36 -0.70 -2.49
CA GLY A 63 -1.41 -2.13 -2.16
C GLY A 63 -2.75 -2.55 -1.56
N LEU A 64 -3.30 -1.74 -0.64
CA LEU A 64 -4.64 -1.93 -0.08
C LEU A 64 -5.74 -1.87 -1.15
N ALA A 65 -5.66 -0.93 -2.09
CA ALA A 65 -6.66 -0.81 -3.17
C ALA A 65 -6.67 -2.06 -4.06
N PHE A 66 -5.50 -2.60 -4.40
CA PHE A 66 -5.38 -3.86 -5.15
C PHE A 66 -5.97 -5.05 -4.38
N LEU A 67 -5.69 -5.16 -3.08
CA LEU A 67 -6.26 -6.18 -2.21
C LEU A 67 -7.79 -6.07 -2.11
N CYS A 68 -8.33 -4.88 -1.87
CA CYS A 68 -9.77 -4.66 -1.84
C CYS A 68 -10.42 -5.01 -3.19
N GLY A 69 -9.80 -4.58 -4.30
CA GLY A 69 -10.25 -4.94 -5.64
C GLY A 69 -10.28 -6.46 -5.85
N SER A 70 -9.27 -7.18 -5.35
CA SER A 70 -9.22 -8.65 -5.42
C SER A 70 -10.40 -9.31 -4.69
N PHE A 71 -10.79 -8.80 -3.52
CA PHE A 71 -11.93 -9.30 -2.77
C PHE A 71 -13.27 -8.95 -3.43
N CYS A 72 -13.40 -7.76 -4.01
CA CYS A 72 -14.59 -7.39 -4.78
C CYS A 72 -14.80 -8.33 -5.98
N VAL A 73 -13.74 -8.64 -6.73
CA VAL A 73 -13.82 -9.58 -7.86
C VAL A 73 -14.19 -10.99 -7.38
N GLN A 74 -13.62 -11.45 -6.26
CA GLN A 74 -14.00 -12.72 -5.63
C GLN A 74 -15.48 -12.74 -5.22
N ALA A 75 -15.97 -11.67 -4.59
CA ALA A 75 -17.36 -11.58 -4.15
C ALA A 75 -18.33 -11.64 -5.33
N VAL A 76 -18.04 -10.93 -6.44
CA VAL A 76 -18.86 -11.00 -7.66
C VAL A 76 -18.81 -12.38 -8.29
N ALA A 77 -17.65 -13.04 -8.28
CA ALA A 77 -17.49 -14.39 -8.83
C ALA A 77 -18.34 -15.46 -8.11
N VAL A 78 -18.71 -15.25 -6.84
CA VAL A 78 -19.61 -16.16 -6.10
C VAL A 78 -21.03 -16.13 -6.64
N PHE A 79 -21.44 -15.03 -7.28
CA PHE A 79 -22.80 -14.84 -7.83
C PHE A 79 -22.87 -15.08 -9.35
N LEU A 80 -21.76 -15.46 -9.99
CA LEU A 80 -21.65 -15.78 -11.43
C LEU A 80 -21.52 -17.29 -11.66
#